data_AF-A0A1A6A1V0-F1
#
_entry.id   AF-A0A1A6A1V0-F1
#
_cell.length_a   1.000
_cell.length_b   1.000
_cell.length_c   1.000
_cell.angle_alpha   90.00
_cell.angle_beta   90.00
_cell.angle_gamma   90.00
#
_symmetry.space_group_name_H-M   'P 1'
#
loop_
_entity.id
_entity.type
_entity.pdbx_description
1 polymer ?
#
loop_
_entity_poly.entity_id
_entity_poly.type
_entity_poly.pdbx_seq_one_letter_code
_entity_poly.pdbx_strand_id
1 'polypeptide(L)'
;MSITAASSSNSVATGSPYNRSTAESDTSFEDEITEMETLVIGAGPTGLGAATRLDQLGRPFIIADSADAPGGLASTDVTSEGFYFDVGGHVIFS
;
A
#
# COMPACT_ATOMS: atom_id res chain seq x y z
N MET A 1 -13.06 -2.40 6.12
CA MET A 1 -12.00 -1.69 5.40
C MET A 1 -11.10 -1.04 6.44
N SER A 2 -10.09 -1.78 6.91
CA SER A 2 -9.02 -1.19 7.72
C SER A 2 -7.83 -0.95 6.81
N ILE A 3 -7.45 0.30 6.63
CA ILE A 3 -6.22 0.69 5.96
C ILE A 3 -5.05 0.45 6.92
N THR A 4 -4.35 -0.68 6.77
CA THR A 4 -3.12 -0.93 7.53
C THR A 4 -1.95 -0.33 6.76
N ALA A 5 -1.53 0.89 7.13
CA ALA A 5 -0.36 1.54 6.56
C ALA A 5 0.92 1.13 7.33
N ALA A 6 1.87 0.50 6.65
CA ALA A 6 3.23 0.34 7.18
C ALA A 6 4.04 1.59 6.79
N SER A 7 4.27 2.51 7.75
CA SER A 7 5.08 3.71 7.56
C SER A 7 6.54 3.43 7.89
N SER A 8 7.45 3.56 6.91
CA SER A 8 8.88 3.67 7.17
C SER A 8 9.18 5.09 7.67
N SER A 9 9.51 5.21 8.96
CA SER A 9 9.80 6.50 9.60
C SER A 9 11.06 7.13 9.02
N ASN A 10 10.95 8.23 8.28
CA ASN A 10 12.03 9.21 8.15
C ASN A 10 11.48 10.60 7.80
N SER A 11 12.03 11.64 8.44
CA SER A 11 11.56 13.03 8.37
C SER A 11 11.64 13.61 6.95
N VAL A 12 10.51 14.04 6.40
CA VAL A 12 10.39 14.63 5.06
C VAL A 12 10.90 16.07 5.05
N ALA A 13 11.78 16.40 4.10
CA ALA A 13 12.24 17.76 3.83
C ALA A 13 11.08 18.61 3.28
N THR A 14 10.85 19.75 3.94
CA THR A 14 9.76 20.69 3.69
C THR A 14 10.00 21.52 2.42
N GLY A 15 9.30 21.18 1.34
CA GLY A 15 9.29 21.99 0.12
C GLY A 15 8.37 21.44 -0.97
N SER A 16 7.05 21.54 -0.79
CA SER A 16 6.06 21.06 -1.75
C SER A 16 5.81 22.07 -2.88
N PRO A 17 5.95 21.70 -4.18
CA PRO A 17 5.71 22.58 -5.32
C PRO A 17 4.21 22.73 -5.67
N TYR A 18 3.29 22.12 -4.92
CA TYR A 18 1.86 22.07 -5.25
C TYR A 18 1.02 22.97 -4.33
N ASN A 19 1.28 24.28 -4.35
CA ASN A 19 0.48 25.25 -3.59
C ASN A 19 -0.79 25.62 -4.40
N ARG A 20 -1.90 24.91 -4.19
CA ARG A 20 -3.21 25.23 -4.78
C ARG A 20 -4.01 26.09 -3.78
N SER A 21 -4.40 27.28 -4.19
CA SER A 21 -5.12 28.28 -3.38
C SER A 21 -6.32 27.69 -2.63
N THR A 22 -6.36 27.97 -1.33
CA THR A 22 -7.37 27.58 -0.34
C THR A 22 -8.78 28.05 -0.72
N ALA A 23 -9.69 27.10 -0.97
CA ALA A 23 -11.13 27.33 -0.82
C ALA A 23 -11.52 26.89 0.59
N GLU A 24 -11.97 27.83 1.41
CA GLU A 24 -12.48 27.54 2.75
C GLU A 24 -13.83 26.82 2.65
N SER A 25 -13.96 25.67 3.33
CA SER A 25 -15.24 25.04 3.60
C SER A 25 -15.28 24.54 5.03
N ASP A 26 -16.11 25.20 5.84
CA ASP A 26 -16.53 24.79 7.18
C ASP A 26 -17.09 23.36 7.18
N THR A 27 -16.34 22.40 7.71
CA THR A 27 -16.88 21.15 8.28
C THR A 27 -15.83 20.53 9.21
N SER A 28 -16.17 20.43 10.51
CA SER A 28 -15.34 19.80 11.54
C SER A 28 -15.40 18.27 11.45
N PHE A 29 -14.75 17.72 10.43
CA PHE A 29 -14.13 16.41 10.49
C PHE A 29 -12.64 16.69 10.36
N GLU A 30 -11.87 16.42 11.41
CA GLU A 30 -10.41 16.42 11.30
C GLU A 30 -10.04 15.17 10.49
N ASP A 31 -10.35 15.18 9.19
CA ASP A 31 -9.72 14.27 8.24
C ASP A 31 -8.25 14.62 8.29
N GLU A 32 -7.47 13.79 8.98
CA GLU A 32 -6.02 13.88 8.99
C GLU A 32 -5.52 13.62 7.57
N ILE A 33 -5.45 14.70 6.77
CA ILE A 33 -4.93 14.63 5.42
C ILE A 33 -3.46 14.29 5.51
N THR A 34 -3.16 13.06 5.12
CA THR A 34 -1.82 12.52 5.11
C THR A 34 -1.18 12.82 3.75
N GLU A 35 -0.36 13.87 3.67
CA GLU A 35 0.39 14.19 2.44
C GLU A 35 1.54 13.19 2.24
N MET A 36 1.60 12.58 1.05
CA MET A 36 2.54 11.50 0.72
C MET A 36 3.08 11.68 -0.70
N GLU A 37 4.36 11.37 -0.91
CA GLU A 37 4.97 11.46 -2.24
C GLU A 37 4.46 10.35 -3.18
N THR A 38 4.27 9.13 -2.66
CA THR A 38 3.86 7.98 -3.47
C THR A 38 2.88 7.10 -2.70
N LEU A 39 1.75 6.79 -3.34
CA LEU A 39 0.76 5.80 -2.88
C LEU A 39 0.75 4.62 -3.85
N VAL A 40 1.00 3.42 -3.33
CA VAL A 40 0.88 2.16 -4.06
C VAL A 40 -0.46 1.52 -3.72
N ILE A 41 -1.27 1.22 -4.73
CA ILE A 41 -2.58 0.58 -4.55
C ILE A 41 -2.45 -0.90 -4.94
N GLY A 42 -2.67 -1.78 -3.96
CA GLY A 42 -2.50 -3.22 -4.04
C GLY A 42 -1.15 -3.70 -3.49
N ALA A 43 -1.20 -4.58 -2.50
CA ALA A 43 -0.08 -5.31 -1.88
C ALA A 43 0.12 -6.71 -2.52
N GLY A 44 -0.17 -6.83 -3.82
CA GLY A 44 0.22 -7.98 -4.63
C GLY A 44 1.69 -7.92 -5.07
N PRO A 45 2.18 -8.88 -5.88
CA PRO A 45 3.60 -8.98 -6.24
C PRO A 45 4.16 -7.71 -6.90
N THR A 46 3.36 -7.10 -7.79
CA THR A 46 3.76 -5.85 -8.47
C THR A 46 3.85 -4.68 -7.50
N GLY A 47 2.88 -4.51 -6.61
CA GLY A 47 2.87 -3.41 -5.64
C GLY A 47 3.97 -3.55 -4.60
N LEU A 48 4.18 -4.77 -4.08
CA LEU A 48 5.30 -5.09 -3.18
C LEU A 48 6.65 -4.91 -3.88
N GLY A 49 6.76 -5.27 -5.15
CA GLY A 49 7.97 -5.01 -5.94
C GLY A 49 8.26 -3.52 -6.12
N ALA A 50 7.23 -2.72 -6.39
CA ALA A 50 7.35 -1.26 -6.48
C ALA A 50 7.77 -0.65 -5.13
N ALA A 51 7.10 -1.02 -4.04
CA ALA A 51 7.43 -0.60 -2.68
C ALA A 51 8.87 -0.97 -2.29
N THR A 52 9.28 -2.20 -2.59
CA THR A 52 10.66 -2.68 -2.38
C THR A 52 11.66 -1.78 -3.11
N ARG A 53 11.36 -1.36 -4.34
CA ARG A 53 12.23 -0.46 -5.08
C ARG A 53 12.26 0.95 -4.50
N LEU A 54 11.14 1.46 -4.01
CA LEU A 54 11.06 2.76 -3.34
C LEU A 54 11.86 2.77 -2.04
N ASP A 55 11.75 1.71 -1.24
CA ASP A 55 12.53 1.50 -0.01
C ASP A 55 14.04 1.51 -0.28
N GLN A 56 14.49 0.75 -1.28
CA GLN A 56 15.90 0.74 -1.72
C GLN A 56 16.42 2.12 -2.16
N LEU A 57 15.52 3.00 -2.63
CA LEU A 57 15.85 4.36 -3.04
C LEU A 57 15.68 5.37 -1.90
N GLY A 58 15.28 4.93 -0.70
CA GLY A 58 14.99 5.79 0.43
C GLY A 58 13.82 6.75 0.19
N ARG A 59 12.88 6.40 -0.70
CA ARG A 59 11.72 7.22 -1.01
C ARG A 59 10.52 6.80 -0.16
N PRO A 60 9.83 7.72 0.52
CA PRO A 60 8.68 7.39 1.35
C PRO A 60 7.50 6.95 0.50
N PHE A 61 6.72 5.98 1.00
CA PHE A 61 5.52 5.50 0.36
C PHE A 61 4.52 4.94 1.36
N ILE A 62 3.26 4.85 0.94
CA ILE A 62 2.22 4.04 1.59
C ILE A 62 1.75 2.97 0.60
N ILE A 63 1.46 1.77 1.11
CA ILE A 63 0.72 0.75 0.38
C ILE A 63 -0.69 0.66 0.97
N ALA A 64 -1.71 0.66 0.12
CA ALA A 64 -3.08 0.39 0.51
C ALA A 64 -3.59 -0.85 -0.23
N ASP A 65 -4.13 -1.82 0.51
CA ASP A 65 -4.83 -2.97 -0.06
C ASP A 65 -6.20 -3.11 0.62
N SER A 66 -7.15 -3.67 -0.11
CA SER A 66 -8.47 -4.06 0.41
C SER A 66 -8.44 -5.38 1.19
N ALA A 67 -7.46 -6.25 0.90
CA ALA A 67 -7.29 -7.53 1.56
C ALA A 67 -6.58 -7.36 2.91
N ASP A 68 -6.92 -8.22 3.87
CA ASP A 68 -6.32 -8.21 5.21
C ASP A 68 -4.87 -8.73 5.24
N ALA A 69 -4.42 -9.38 4.15
CA ALA A 69 -3.09 -9.93 4.01
C ALA A 69 -2.47 -9.59 2.64
N PRO A 70 -1.15 -9.38 2.57
CA PRO A 70 -0.45 -9.15 1.30
C PRO A 70 -0.36 -10.44 0.47
N GLY A 71 -0.09 -10.29 -0.82
CA GLY A 71 0.16 -11.40 -1.74
C GLY A 71 -0.73 -11.36 -2.98
N GLY A 72 -1.94 -10.79 -2.89
CA GLY A 72 -2.88 -10.76 -4.02
C GLY A 72 -3.12 -12.18 -4.57
N LEU A 73 -2.94 -12.38 -5.88
CA LEU A 73 -3.05 -13.72 -6.49
C LEU A 73 -1.85 -14.64 -6.17
N ALA A 74 -0.78 -14.14 -5.58
CA ALA A 74 0.34 -14.95 -5.11
C ALA A 74 0.21 -15.28 -3.62
N SER A 75 -1.03 -15.59 -3.18
CA SER A 75 -1.32 -16.06 -1.82
C SER A 75 -1.72 -17.53 -1.82
N THR A 76 -1.63 -18.14 -0.63
CA THR A 76 -2.06 -19.50 -0.37
C THR A 76 -3.11 -19.47 0.74
N ASP A 77 -4.29 -20.01 0.44
CA ASP A 77 -5.34 -20.19 1.44
C ASP A 77 -5.13 -21.49 2.20
N VAL A 78 -5.47 -21.48 3.49
CA VAL A 78 -5.36 -22.64 4.37
C VAL A 78 -6.75 -23.02 4.86
N THR A 79 -7.13 -24.27 4.60
CA THR A 79 -8.39 -24.85 5.08
C THR A 79 -8.33 -25.16 6.59
N SER A 80 -9.49 -25.32 7.22
CA SER A 80 -9.59 -25.73 8.64
C SER A 80 -8.91 -27.08 8.94
N GLU A 81 -8.81 -27.94 7.93
CA GLU A 81 -8.20 -29.27 7.98
C GLU A 81 -6.68 -29.22 7.77
N GLY A 82 -6.11 -28.06 7.42
CA GLY A 82 -4.67 -27.86 7.24
C GLY A 82 -4.15 -28.08 5.83
N PHE A 83 -5.02 -28.16 4.81
CA PHE A 83 -4.62 -28.18 3.40
C PHE A 83 -4.38 -26.77 2.86
N TYR A 84 -3.44 -26.66 1.92
CA TYR A 84 -2.99 -25.41 1.30
C TYR A 84 -3.42 -25.36 -0.16
N PHE A 85 -3.98 -24.22 -0.57
CA PHE A 85 -4.41 -23.97 -1.95
C PHE A 85 -3.91 -22.63 -2.43
N ASP A 86 -3.11 -22.62 -3.49
CA ASP A 86 -2.69 -21.37 -4.12
C ASP A 86 -3.89 -20.70 -4.82
N VAL A 87 -4.07 -19.40 -4.56
CA VAL A 87 -5.16 -18.60 -5.14
C VAL A 87 -4.87 -18.28 -6.61
N GLY A 88 -3.58 -18.15 -6.96
CA GLY A 88 -3.12 -17.88 -8.31
C GLY A 88 -3.24 -19.07 -9.25
N GLY A 89 -3.15 -18.79 -10.54
CA GLY A 89 -3.11 -19.84 -11.56
C GLY A 89 -1.87 -20.71 -11.42
N HIS A 90 -2.06 -22.03 -11.41
CA HIS A 90 -0.97 -22.98 -11.55
C HIS A 90 -0.42 -22.92 -12.97
N VAL A 91 0.75 -22.32 -13.14
CA VAL A 91 1.50 -22.38 -14.40
C VAL A 91 2.37 -23.64 -14.37
N ILE A 92 1.82 -24.75 -14.86
CA ILE A 92 2.61 -25.96 -15.09
C ILE A 92 3.41 -25.76 -16.38
N PHE A 93 4.73 -25.72 -16.29
CA PHE A 93 5.62 -25.77 -17.44
C PHE A 93 6.26 -27.17 -17.53
N SER A 94 6.47 -27.67 -18.75
CA SER A 94 7.10 -28.96 -19.08
C SER A 94 8.32 -28.76 -19.96
#